data_AF-A0A931ZVB9-F1
#
_entry.id   AF-A0A931ZVB9-F1
#
_cell.length_a   1.000
_cell.length_b   1.000
_cell.length_c   1.000
_cell.angle_alpha   90.00
_cell.angle_beta   90.00
_cell.angle_gamma   90.00
#
_symmetry.space_group_name_H-M   'P 1'
#
loop_
_entity.id
_entity.type
_entity.pdbx_description
1 polymer ?
#
loop_
_entity_poly.entity_id
_entity_poly.type
_entity_poly.pdbx_seq_one_letter_code
_entity_poly.pdbx_strand_id
1 'polypeptide(L)'
;ALGVGLLAIPCLYFFYWHSGFYPGPRLYFLAAPLIAVGTARAWWWAWDGARGASPRLVRWDVAVIVASALVLLWGWIGLLPKRWDVYREGLRSLKYHPERELKAAGVGEALVIVPESWGSRTIVRLWGLGVPPGLVERAFRRLDTCDLYRFTLAAEAGPWDGNAAAARLEAALAAHTEPPPRLTTWPDPSVRLRLGSTPPAECQIELQRDLAGFTLFGYLAWRNPLALDSGIVFARDLYERNSRLFARYPGWEIWRYAPPEGDPNGRPVLTRVGPGLATAP
;
A
#
# COMPACT_ATOMS: atom_id res chain seq x y z
N ALA A 1 -3.30 31.04 19.14
CA ALA A 1 -2.73 30.45 17.90
C ALA A 1 -2.14 29.05 18.13
N LEU A 2 -1.13 28.88 19.02
CA LEU A 2 -0.48 27.58 19.26
C LEU A 2 -1.44 26.45 19.73
N GLY A 3 -2.35 26.72 20.67
CA GLY A 3 -3.32 25.71 21.14
C GLY A 3 -4.33 25.27 20.08
N VAL A 4 -4.67 26.16 19.14
CA VAL A 4 -5.56 25.83 18.01
C VAL A 4 -4.85 24.89 17.03
N GLY A 5 -3.57 25.14 16.72
CA GLY A 5 -2.80 24.23 15.87
C GLY A 5 -2.52 22.86 16.51
N LEU A 6 -2.29 22.82 17.83
CA LEU A 6 -1.96 21.60 18.56
C LEU A 6 -3.16 20.64 18.69
N LEU A 7 -4.40 21.17 18.71
CA LEU A 7 -5.64 20.37 18.69
C LEU A 7 -6.17 20.14 17.28
N ALA A 8 -6.03 21.12 16.38
CA ALA A 8 -6.49 20.99 14.99
C ALA A 8 -5.75 19.87 14.26
N ILE A 9 -4.48 19.62 14.54
CA ILE A 9 -3.71 18.56 13.87
C ILE A 9 -4.16 17.15 14.26
N PRO A 10 -4.31 16.79 15.55
CA PRO A 10 -4.94 15.52 15.93
C PRO A 10 -6.35 15.36 15.39
N CYS A 11 -7.16 16.43 15.38
CA CYS A 11 -8.50 16.40 14.80
C CYS A 11 -8.45 16.19 13.27
N LEU A 12 -7.64 16.94 12.54
CA LEU A 12 -7.44 16.79 11.10
C LEU A 12 -6.85 15.42 10.77
N TYR A 13 -5.95 14.90 11.61
CA TYR A 13 -5.41 13.55 11.49
C TYR A 13 -6.47 12.46 11.72
N PHE A 14 -7.32 12.65 12.73
CA PHE A 14 -8.47 11.79 13.00
C PHE A 14 -9.44 11.76 11.80
N PHE A 15 -9.68 12.91 11.15
CA PHE A 15 -10.48 13.01 9.93
C PHE A 15 -9.74 12.60 8.65
N TYR A 16 -8.41 12.61 8.65
CA TYR A 16 -7.56 12.22 7.51
C TYR A 16 -7.36 10.71 7.40
N TRP A 17 -7.92 9.92 8.33
CA TRP A 17 -7.82 8.47 8.28
C TRP A 17 -8.63 7.88 7.12
N HIS A 18 -8.05 7.95 5.91
CA HIS A 18 -8.44 7.17 4.76
C HIS A 18 -7.65 5.84 4.79
N SER A 19 -8.36 4.71 4.84
CA SER A 19 -7.74 3.41 4.63
C SER A 19 -7.28 3.30 3.18
N GLY A 20 -5.99 3.46 2.90
CA GLY A 20 -5.48 3.14 1.57
C GLY A 20 -4.10 3.71 1.25
N PHE A 21 -3.19 2.79 0.95
CA PHE A 21 -2.14 2.88 -0.06
C PHE A 21 -1.04 3.96 0.01
N TYR A 22 -1.15 5.02 0.81
CA TYR A 22 -0.09 6.03 0.91
C TYR A 22 0.78 5.87 2.17
N PRO A 23 2.12 5.87 2.04
CA PRO A 23 3.00 5.54 3.13
C PRO A 23 3.20 6.79 3.98
N GLY A 24 2.53 6.81 5.12
CA GLY A 24 2.87 7.68 6.22
C GLY A 24 2.09 9.00 6.27
N PRO A 25 1.94 9.55 7.48
CA PRO A 25 1.01 10.61 7.73
C PRO A 25 1.68 11.95 7.36
N ARG A 26 1.48 12.39 6.12
CA ARG A 26 2.01 13.67 5.61
C ARG A 26 1.64 14.87 6.49
N LEU A 27 0.51 14.77 7.21
CA LEU A 27 0.10 15.72 8.23
C LEU A 27 1.09 15.89 9.39
N TYR A 28 1.91 14.88 9.72
CA TYR A 28 2.94 15.05 10.76
C TYR A 28 4.09 15.94 10.30
N PHE A 29 4.35 16.10 9.00
CA PHE A 29 5.32 17.10 8.54
C PHE A 29 4.81 18.52 8.81
N LEU A 30 3.49 18.75 8.74
CA LEU A 30 2.86 20.00 9.13
C LEU A 30 2.81 20.17 10.66
N ALA A 31 2.72 19.06 11.40
CA ALA A 31 2.74 19.04 12.86
C ALA A 31 4.11 19.21 13.48
N ALA A 32 5.15 18.73 12.80
CA ALA A 32 6.52 18.69 13.30
C ALA A 32 7.01 20.04 13.85
N PRO A 33 6.85 21.19 13.16
CA PRO A 33 7.27 22.47 13.72
C PRO A 33 6.47 22.87 14.98
N LEU A 34 5.16 22.59 15.02
CA LEU A 34 4.34 22.90 16.20
C LEU A 34 4.68 22.01 17.38
N ILE A 35 4.95 20.73 17.14
CA ILE A 35 5.42 19.79 18.16
C ILE A 35 6.79 20.24 18.66
N ALA A 36 7.74 20.54 17.78
CA ALA A 36 9.08 20.99 18.17
C ALA A 36 9.04 22.26 19.04
N VAL A 37 8.31 23.29 18.59
CA VAL A 37 8.15 24.54 19.34
C VAL A 37 7.36 24.32 20.64
N GLY A 38 6.30 23.51 20.60
CA GLY A 38 5.49 23.18 21.77
C GLY A 38 6.30 22.44 22.84
N THR A 39 7.07 21.43 22.45
CA THR A 39 7.96 20.68 23.33
C THR A 39 9.05 21.58 23.90
N ALA A 40 9.67 22.45 23.09
CA ALA A 40 10.68 23.39 23.56
C ALA A 40 10.11 24.39 24.60
N ARG A 41 8.89 24.90 24.38
CA ARG A 41 8.22 25.80 25.34
C ARG A 41 7.79 25.07 26.60
N ALA A 42 7.24 23.86 26.48
CA ALA A 42 6.87 23.04 27.62
C ALA A 42 8.09 22.70 28.49
N TRP A 43 9.23 22.40 27.86
CA TRP A 43 10.50 22.22 28.55
C TRP A 43 10.93 23.46 29.32
N TRP A 44 10.86 24.63 28.67
CA TRP A 44 11.22 25.90 29.31
C TRP A 44 10.31 26.24 30.49
N TRP A 45 8.99 26.06 30.36
CA TRP A 45 8.05 26.27 31.46
C TRP A 45 8.24 25.28 32.61
N ALA A 46 8.49 24.00 32.30
CA ALA A 46 8.76 22.98 33.32
C ALA A 46 10.04 23.32 34.10
N TRP A 47 11.08 23.78 33.40
CA TRP A 47 12.36 24.17 33.99
C TRP A 47 12.27 25.44 34.84
N ASP A 48 11.54 26.45 34.37
CA ASP A 48 11.31 27.70 35.10
C ASP A 48 10.47 27.46 36.37
N GLY A 49 9.37 26.70 36.25
CA GLY A 49 8.55 26.29 37.39
C GLY A 49 9.31 25.44 38.40
N ALA A 50 10.19 24.55 37.94
CA ALA A 50 11.05 23.73 38.80
C ALA A 50 12.07 24.56 39.59
N ARG A 51 12.60 25.65 39.01
CA ARG A 51 13.52 26.56 39.71
C ARG A 51 12.82 27.54 40.66
N GLY A 52 11.57 27.89 40.38
CA GLY A 52 10.73 28.71 41.27
C GLY A 52 10.10 27.95 42.46
N ALA A 53 10.11 26.61 42.44
CA ALA A 53 9.57 25.80 43.52
C ALA A 53 10.49 25.82 44.76
N SER A 54 9.90 26.08 45.94
CA SER A 54 10.63 26.19 47.21
C SER A 54 11.41 24.90 47.53
N PRO A 55 12.74 24.97 47.75
CA PRO A 55 13.57 23.79 47.97
C PRO A 55 13.46 23.38 49.43
N ARG A 56 12.41 22.65 49.80
CA ARG A 56 12.31 22.10 51.16
C ARG A 56 12.68 20.63 51.26
N LEU A 57 12.61 19.83 50.19
CA LEU A 57 13.01 18.41 50.21
C LEU A 57 13.44 17.82 48.85
N VAL A 58 12.99 18.38 47.72
CA VAL A 58 13.28 17.85 46.38
C VAL A 58 13.77 18.96 45.45
N ARG A 59 14.89 18.70 44.79
CA ARG A 59 15.43 19.51 43.70
C ARG A 59 14.66 19.23 42.41
N TRP A 60 13.57 19.96 42.20
CA TRP A 60 12.68 19.76 41.06
C TRP A 60 13.38 19.99 39.71
N ASP A 61 14.41 20.82 39.67
CA ASP A 61 15.32 20.99 38.52
C ASP A 61 15.97 19.66 38.13
N VAL A 62 16.51 18.95 39.11
CA VAL A 62 17.12 17.63 38.93
C VAL A 62 16.07 16.60 38.52
N ALA A 63 14.88 16.63 39.12
CA ALA A 63 13.80 15.71 38.80
C ALA A 63 13.33 15.82 37.33
N VAL A 64 13.23 17.04 36.78
CA VAL A 64 12.85 17.28 35.38
C VAL A 64 13.93 16.75 34.42
N ILE A 65 15.21 16.96 34.73
CA ILE A 65 16.33 16.42 33.95
C ILE A 65 16.29 14.89 33.96
N VAL A 66 16.19 14.28 35.14
CA VAL A 66 16.17 12.82 35.30
C VAL A 66 14.98 12.22 34.56
N ALA A 67 13.78 12.79 34.70
CA ALA A 67 12.59 12.33 34.00
C ALA A 67 12.77 12.38 32.47
N SER A 68 13.35 13.44 31.93
CA SER A 68 13.59 13.54 30.48
C SER A 68 14.69 12.61 30.00
N ALA A 69 15.76 12.44 30.78
CA ALA A 69 16.79 11.45 30.49
C ALA A 69 16.19 10.04 30.46
N LEU A 70 15.30 9.70 31.40
CA LEU A 70 14.60 8.41 31.44
C LEU A 70 13.68 8.22 30.23
N VAL A 71 12.93 9.25 29.81
CA VAL A 71 12.09 9.18 28.61
C VAL A 71 12.92 8.99 27.34
N LEU A 72 14.02 9.74 27.19
CA LEU A 72 14.93 9.59 26.06
C LEU A 72 15.59 8.22 26.04
N LEU A 73 16.03 7.73 27.21
CA LEU A 73 16.62 6.41 27.38
C LEU A 73 15.60 5.30 27.04
N TRP A 74 14.36 5.42 27.51
CA TRP A 74 13.28 4.51 27.16
C TRP A 74 12.96 4.55 25.66
N GLY A 75 12.96 5.74 25.06
CA GLY A 75 12.82 5.90 23.61
C GLY A 75 13.94 5.20 22.84
N TRP A 76 15.19 5.38 23.28
CA TRP A 76 16.37 4.80 22.66
C TRP A 76 16.41 3.26 22.77
N ILE A 77 16.04 2.70 23.91
CA ILE A 77 16.13 1.25 24.17
C ILE A 77 14.84 0.52 23.73
N GLY A 78 13.67 1.12 23.96
CA GLY A 78 12.38 0.45 23.78
C GLY A 78 11.71 0.73 22.43
N LEU A 79 11.79 1.96 21.93
CA LEU A 79 11.07 2.39 20.72
C LEU A 79 11.95 2.38 19.47
N LEU A 80 13.17 2.91 19.57
CA LEU A 80 14.07 3.08 18.42
C LEU A 80 14.39 1.76 17.72
N PRO A 81 14.73 0.64 18.41
CA PRO A 81 15.04 -0.61 17.74
C PRO A 81 13.83 -1.18 17.01
N LYS A 82 12.66 -1.16 17.66
CA LYS A 82 11.40 -1.61 17.04
C LYS A 82 11.06 -0.79 15.79
N ARG A 83 11.23 0.54 15.86
CA ARG A 83 11.02 1.41 14.70
C ARG A 83 12.07 1.20 13.63
N TRP A 84 13.33 1.00 14.00
CA TRP A 84 14.42 0.71 13.09
C TRP A 84 14.16 -0.56 12.29
N ASP A 85 13.74 -1.65 12.94
CA ASP A 85 13.39 -2.89 12.27
C ASP A 85 12.22 -2.68 11.31
N VAL A 86 11.16 -1.98 11.74
CA VAL A 86 10.03 -1.62 10.87
C VAL A 86 10.45 -0.75 9.69
N TYR A 87 11.40 0.19 9.84
CA TYR A 87 11.88 1.00 8.72
C TYR A 87 12.86 0.25 7.82
N ARG A 88 13.65 -0.67 8.37
CA ARG A 88 14.61 -1.49 7.63
C ARG A 88 13.89 -2.53 6.79
N GLU A 89 12.83 -3.12 7.33
CA GLU A 89 12.06 -4.20 6.72
C GLU A 89 10.82 -3.71 5.98
N GLY A 90 10.15 -2.70 6.53
CA GLY A 90 9.02 -2.05 5.90
C GLY A 90 9.44 -1.22 4.70
N LEU A 91 8.56 -1.17 3.70
CA LEU A 91 8.70 -0.28 2.55
C LEU A 91 9.96 -0.55 1.70
N ARG A 92 10.46 -1.80 1.69
CA ARG A 92 11.60 -2.20 0.85
C ARG A 92 11.39 -1.79 -0.61
N SER A 93 10.22 -2.07 -1.19
CA SER A 93 9.87 -1.68 -2.57
C SER A 93 9.92 -0.16 -2.83
N LEU A 94 9.70 0.68 -1.81
CA LEU A 94 9.73 2.15 -1.93
C LEU A 94 11.13 2.74 -2.03
N LYS A 95 12.14 2.02 -1.54
CA LYS A 95 13.53 2.52 -1.51
C LYS A 95 14.25 2.34 -2.85
N TYR A 96 13.65 1.60 -3.76
CA TYR A 96 14.28 1.24 -5.03
C TYR A 96 13.81 2.15 -6.17
N HIS A 97 14.72 2.29 -7.13
CA HIS A 97 14.57 3.11 -8.31
C HIS A 97 14.79 2.25 -9.56
N PRO A 98 13.82 1.38 -9.92
CA PRO A 98 13.93 0.54 -11.12
C PRO A 98 14.22 1.38 -12.37
N GLU A 99 13.73 2.61 -12.44
CA GLU A 99 14.05 3.53 -13.53
C GLU A 99 15.54 3.90 -13.63
N ARG A 100 16.25 3.97 -12.50
CA ARG A 100 17.70 4.24 -12.49
C ARG A 100 18.49 3.01 -12.90
N GLU A 101 18.05 1.82 -12.50
CA GLU A 101 18.66 0.55 -12.87
C GLU A 101 18.53 0.30 -14.38
N LEU A 102 17.34 0.51 -14.95
CA LEU A 102 17.12 0.44 -16.40
C LEU A 102 17.96 1.47 -17.16
N LYS A 103 18.01 2.72 -16.68
CA LYS A 103 18.84 3.75 -17.30
C LYS A 103 20.33 3.41 -17.25
N ALA A 104 20.81 2.83 -16.15
CA ALA A 104 22.20 2.37 -16.03
C ALA A 104 22.52 1.20 -16.98
N ALA A 105 21.51 0.40 -17.32
CA ALA A 105 21.58 -0.65 -18.34
C ALA A 105 21.39 -0.11 -19.79
N GLY A 106 21.27 1.20 -19.98
CA GLY A 106 21.08 1.82 -21.30
C GLY A 106 19.66 1.72 -21.85
N VAL A 107 18.68 1.29 -21.04
CA VAL A 107 17.28 1.16 -21.43
C VAL A 107 16.59 2.51 -21.27
N GLY A 108 16.27 3.15 -22.40
CA GLY A 108 15.59 4.44 -22.46
C GLY A 108 14.06 4.32 -22.51
N GLU A 109 13.55 3.29 -23.19
CA GLU A 109 12.11 3.03 -23.36
C GLU A 109 11.77 1.61 -22.96
N ALA A 110 10.88 1.47 -21.97
CA ALA A 110 10.50 0.16 -21.45
C ALA A 110 9.12 0.16 -20.82
N LEU A 111 8.43 -0.97 -21.01
CA LEU A 111 7.22 -1.30 -20.29
C LEU A 111 7.59 -2.24 -19.13
N VAL A 112 7.40 -1.76 -17.90
CA VAL A 112 7.68 -2.53 -16.69
C VAL A 112 6.37 -3.05 -16.11
N ILE A 113 6.11 -4.35 -16.21
CA ILE A 113 4.97 -5.02 -15.58
C ILE A 113 5.26 -5.33 -14.11
N VAL A 114 4.28 -5.08 -13.27
CA VAL A 114 4.41 -5.08 -11.82
C VAL A 114 3.34 -6.01 -11.24
N PRO A 115 3.68 -7.24 -10.81
CA PRO A 115 2.73 -8.11 -10.13
C PRO A 115 2.26 -7.47 -8.83
N GLU A 116 0.96 -7.54 -8.61
CA GLU A 116 0.33 -7.11 -7.36
C GLU A 116 -0.43 -8.27 -6.73
N SER A 117 -1.05 -8.08 -5.57
CA SER A 117 -1.84 -9.14 -4.96
C SER A 117 -3.14 -9.41 -5.73
N TRP A 118 -3.70 -10.61 -5.56
CA TRP A 118 -5.00 -10.98 -6.10
C TRP A 118 -6.11 -9.99 -5.72
N GLY A 119 -6.14 -9.56 -4.45
CA GLY A 119 -7.10 -8.56 -4.00
C GLY A 119 -6.97 -7.25 -4.76
N SER A 120 -5.74 -6.75 -4.94
CA SER A 120 -5.49 -5.51 -5.68
C SER A 120 -5.87 -5.62 -7.16
N ARG A 121 -5.54 -6.74 -7.81
CA ARG A 121 -5.92 -7.01 -9.20
C ARG A 121 -7.44 -7.04 -9.38
N THR A 122 -8.16 -7.64 -8.44
CA THR A 122 -9.64 -7.72 -8.48
C THR A 122 -10.27 -6.33 -8.35
N ILE A 123 -9.76 -5.49 -7.43
CA ILE A 123 -10.23 -4.11 -7.25
C ILE A 123 -10.07 -3.29 -8.54
N VAL A 124 -8.90 -3.33 -9.18
CA VAL A 124 -8.68 -2.54 -10.40
C VAL A 124 -9.44 -3.07 -11.60
N ARG A 125 -9.73 -4.38 -11.67
CA ARG A 125 -10.63 -4.93 -12.68
C ARG A 125 -12.05 -4.37 -12.52
N LEU A 126 -12.57 -4.29 -11.29
CA LEU A 126 -13.86 -3.65 -11.01
C LEU A 126 -13.87 -2.17 -11.37
N TRP A 127 -12.81 -1.42 -11.09
CA TRP A 127 -12.68 -0.03 -11.54
C TRP A 127 -12.61 0.08 -13.06
N GLY A 128 -11.90 -0.84 -13.72
CA GLY A 128 -11.82 -0.93 -15.17
C GLY A 128 -13.17 -1.25 -15.84
N LEU A 129 -14.10 -1.87 -15.10
CA LEU A 129 -15.48 -2.07 -15.51
C LEU A 129 -16.36 -0.83 -15.27
N GLY A 130 -15.84 0.23 -14.67
CA GLY A 130 -16.60 1.45 -14.36
C GLY A 130 -17.40 1.38 -13.06
N VAL A 131 -17.17 0.38 -12.20
CA VAL A 131 -17.86 0.26 -10.91
C VAL A 131 -17.38 1.35 -9.95
N PRO A 132 -18.28 2.08 -9.25
CA PRO A 132 -17.89 3.14 -8.33
C PRO A 132 -16.93 2.66 -7.23
N PRO A 133 -15.82 3.37 -6.94
CA PRO A 133 -14.81 2.92 -5.97
C PRO A 133 -15.36 2.62 -4.57
N GLY A 134 -16.34 3.40 -4.09
CA GLY A 134 -16.99 3.14 -2.80
C GLY A 134 -17.78 1.83 -2.77
N LEU A 135 -18.40 1.44 -3.88
CA LEU A 135 -19.08 0.15 -3.99
C LEU A 135 -18.05 -0.99 -4.05
N VAL A 136 -16.96 -0.82 -4.80
CA VAL A 136 -15.85 -1.79 -4.86
C VAL A 136 -15.27 -2.04 -3.47
N GLU A 137 -15.00 -0.99 -2.69
CA GLU A 137 -14.46 -1.13 -1.33
C GLU A 137 -15.42 -1.88 -0.40
N ARG A 138 -16.72 -1.57 -0.43
CA ARG A 138 -17.74 -2.28 0.34
C ARG A 138 -17.82 -3.75 -0.05
N ALA A 139 -17.82 -4.02 -1.35
CA ALA A 139 -17.88 -5.38 -1.89
C ALA A 139 -16.62 -6.17 -1.51
N PHE A 140 -15.44 -5.60 -1.69
CA PHE A 140 -14.16 -6.21 -1.32
C PHE A 140 -14.06 -6.56 0.17
N ARG A 141 -14.64 -5.75 1.05
CA ARG A 141 -14.65 -6.04 2.49
C ARG A 141 -15.66 -7.10 2.92
N ARG A 142 -16.66 -7.40 2.09
CA ARG A 142 -17.84 -8.17 2.49
C ARG A 142 -18.08 -9.44 1.68
N LEU A 143 -17.63 -9.51 0.45
CA LEU A 143 -17.78 -10.67 -0.41
C LEU A 143 -16.52 -11.55 -0.38
N ASP A 144 -16.70 -12.80 -0.78
CA ASP A 144 -15.62 -13.74 -1.04
C ASP A 144 -14.77 -13.23 -2.22
N THR A 145 -13.44 -13.29 -2.08
CA THR A 145 -12.51 -12.81 -3.10
C THR A 145 -12.62 -13.61 -4.39
N CYS A 146 -12.89 -14.92 -4.32
CA CYS A 146 -13.13 -15.74 -5.50
C CYS A 146 -14.44 -15.36 -6.20
N ASP A 147 -15.52 -15.11 -5.44
CA ASP A 147 -16.79 -14.69 -6.03
C ASP A 147 -16.66 -13.32 -6.72
N LEU A 148 -15.91 -12.38 -6.11
CA LEU A 148 -15.58 -11.09 -6.74
C LEU A 148 -14.73 -11.26 -7.99
N TYR A 149 -13.72 -12.12 -7.96
CA TYR A 149 -12.88 -12.37 -9.12
C TYR A 149 -13.69 -12.97 -10.27
N ARG A 150 -14.49 -13.99 -10.01
CA ARG A 150 -15.38 -14.60 -11.01
C ARG A 150 -16.43 -13.62 -11.52
N PHE A 151 -16.92 -12.72 -10.66
CA PHE A 151 -17.76 -11.60 -11.09
C PHE A 151 -17.04 -10.72 -12.12
N THR A 152 -15.76 -10.37 -11.89
CA THR A 152 -14.98 -9.60 -12.87
C THR A 152 -14.79 -10.34 -14.18
N LEU A 153 -14.50 -11.64 -14.15
CA LEU A 153 -14.37 -12.45 -15.36
C LEU A 153 -15.68 -12.50 -16.16
N ALA A 154 -16.80 -12.71 -15.48
CA ALA A 154 -18.12 -12.73 -16.11
C ALA A 154 -18.51 -11.37 -16.70
N ALA A 155 -18.19 -10.27 -16.00
CA ALA A 155 -18.44 -8.91 -16.47
C ALA A 155 -17.57 -8.54 -17.68
N GLU A 156 -16.30 -8.94 -17.69
CA GLU A 156 -15.35 -8.67 -18.77
C GLU A 156 -15.66 -9.49 -20.04
N ALA A 157 -16.18 -10.71 -19.87
CA ALA A 157 -16.61 -11.56 -20.98
C ALA A 157 -18.03 -11.23 -21.49
N GLY A 158 -18.87 -10.65 -20.64
CA GLY A 158 -20.26 -10.30 -20.94
C GLY A 158 -20.44 -8.88 -21.47
N PRO A 159 -21.64 -8.54 -21.96
CA PRO A 159 -21.96 -7.20 -22.45
C PRO A 159 -22.38 -6.27 -21.30
N TRP A 160 -21.62 -6.21 -20.21
CA TRP A 160 -21.96 -5.37 -19.06
C TRP A 160 -21.26 -4.02 -19.17
N ASP A 161 -22.05 -2.94 -19.19
CA ASP A 161 -21.52 -1.61 -18.93
C ASP A 161 -21.31 -1.38 -17.42
N GLY A 162 -20.75 -0.23 -17.05
CA GLY A 162 -20.44 0.06 -15.64
C GLY A 162 -21.66 0.16 -14.73
N ASN A 163 -22.81 0.61 -15.25
CA ASN A 163 -24.05 0.69 -14.48
C ASN A 163 -24.61 -0.72 -14.24
N ALA A 164 -24.62 -1.55 -15.28
CA ALA A 164 -25.04 -2.94 -15.26
C ALA A 164 -24.16 -3.80 -14.33
N ALA A 165 -22.85 -3.55 -14.31
CA ALA A 165 -21.91 -4.18 -13.37
C ALA A 165 -22.15 -3.69 -11.93
N ALA A 166 -22.30 -2.38 -11.72
CA ALA A 166 -22.55 -1.82 -10.39
C ALA A 166 -23.84 -2.38 -9.76
N ALA A 167 -24.96 -2.38 -10.51
CA ALA A 167 -26.24 -2.89 -10.03
C ALA A 167 -26.18 -4.38 -9.65
N ARG A 168 -25.49 -5.20 -10.44
CA ARG A 168 -25.31 -6.63 -10.14
C ARG A 168 -24.42 -6.86 -8.92
N LEU A 169 -23.36 -6.07 -8.78
CA LEU A 169 -22.48 -6.16 -7.60
C LEU A 169 -23.22 -5.74 -6.33
N GLU A 170 -24.06 -4.71 -6.40
CA GLU A 170 -24.90 -4.29 -5.28
C GLU A 170 -25.93 -5.35 -4.89
N ALA A 171 -26.56 -6.01 -5.87
CA ALA A 171 -27.43 -7.16 -5.61
C ALA A 171 -26.67 -8.33 -4.97
N ALA A 172 -25.46 -8.65 -5.45
CA ALA A 172 -24.61 -9.67 -4.83
C ALA A 172 -24.23 -9.30 -3.39
N LEU A 173 -23.94 -8.03 -3.12
CA LEU A 173 -23.66 -7.53 -1.78
C LEU A 173 -24.85 -7.66 -0.84
N ALA A 174 -26.06 -7.35 -1.31
CA ALA A 174 -27.29 -7.46 -0.54
C ALA A 174 -27.65 -8.91 -0.19
N ALA A 175 -27.28 -9.87 -1.04
CA ALA A 175 -27.51 -11.30 -0.81
C ALA A 175 -26.61 -11.90 0.29
N HIS A 176 -25.57 -11.18 0.76
CA HIS A 176 -24.62 -11.68 1.75
C HIS A 176 -24.76 -10.95 3.10
N THR A 177 -25.08 -11.71 4.14
CA THR A 177 -25.29 -11.21 5.51
C THR A 177 -24.01 -11.11 6.32
N GLU A 178 -23.04 -12.01 6.10
CA GLU A 178 -21.78 -12.03 6.85
C GLU A 178 -20.56 -12.15 5.92
N PRO A 179 -19.47 -11.42 6.20
CA PRO A 179 -18.24 -11.51 5.41
C PRO A 179 -17.50 -12.83 5.68
N PRO A 180 -16.95 -13.49 4.64
CA PRO A 180 -16.06 -14.64 4.86
C PRO A 180 -14.81 -14.25 5.66
N PRO A 181 -14.19 -15.21 6.37
CA PRO A 181 -12.99 -14.95 7.14
C PRO A 181 -11.83 -14.55 6.23
N ARG A 182 -10.94 -13.71 6.77
CA ARG A 182 -9.68 -13.35 6.09
C ARG A 182 -8.69 -14.49 6.21
N LEU A 183 -7.91 -14.70 5.16
CA LEU A 183 -6.75 -15.59 5.18
C LEU A 183 -5.53 -14.87 5.77
N THR A 184 -5.50 -14.71 7.09
CA THR A 184 -4.48 -13.91 7.78
C THR A 184 -3.06 -14.45 7.65
N THR A 185 -2.90 -15.72 7.29
CA THR A 185 -1.60 -16.39 7.06
C THR A 185 -1.19 -16.42 5.60
N TRP A 186 -2.00 -15.86 4.69
CA TRP A 186 -1.70 -15.80 3.26
C TRP A 186 -0.82 -14.58 2.93
N PRO A 187 -0.01 -14.62 1.85
CA PRO A 187 0.79 -13.47 1.41
C PRO A 187 -0.03 -12.18 1.25
N ASP A 188 -1.25 -12.29 0.71
CA ASP A 188 -2.25 -11.22 0.78
C ASP A 188 -3.26 -11.48 1.92
N PRO A 189 -3.09 -10.83 3.09
CA PRO A 189 -3.98 -11.04 4.24
C PRO A 189 -5.36 -10.39 4.07
N SER A 190 -5.60 -9.67 2.95
CA SER A 190 -6.89 -9.09 2.63
C SER A 190 -7.83 -10.07 1.92
N VAL A 191 -7.30 -11.19 1.40
CA VAL A 191 -8.08 -12.26 0.77
C VAL A 191 -9.06 -12.85 1.77
N ARG A 192 -10.30 -13.07 1.30
CA ARG A 192 -11.39 -13.67 2.06
C ARG A 192 -11.94 -14.85 1.29
N LEU A 193 -11.96 -16.03 1.91
CA LEU A 193 -12.53 -17.23 1.31
C LEU A 193 -13.49 -17.91 2.27
N ARG A 194 -14.59 -18.46 1.74
CA ARG A 194 -15.51 -19.34 2.46
C ARG A 194 -14.80 -20.62 2.88
N LEU A 195 -15.00 -21.02 4.13
CA LEU A 195 -14.44 -22.25 4.69
C LEU A 195 -15.18 -23.48 4.16
N GLY A 196 -14.46 -24.60 4.05
CA GLY A 196 -15.06 -25.91 3.71
C GLY A 196 -15.35 -26.13 2.22
N SER A 197 -15.01 -25.18 1.34
CA SER A 197 -15.10 -25.33 -0.11
C SER A 197 -13.73 -25.17 -0.77
N THR A 198 -13.39 -26.05 -1.70
CA THR A 198 -12.20 -25.88 -2.54
C THR A 198 -12.46 -24.78 -3.56
N PRO A 199 -11.59 -23.74 -3.66
CA PRO A 199 -11.75 -22.72 -4.68
C PRO A 199 -11.75 -23.31 -6.10
N PRO A 200 -12.57 -22.80 -7.03
CA PRO A 200 -12.50 -23.13 -8.45
C PRO A 200 -11.10 -22.93 -9.04
N ALA A 201 -10.81 -23.61 -10.16
CA ALA A 201 -9.50 -23.63 -10.80
C ALA A 201 -8.97 -22.21 -11.11
N GLU A 202 -9.82 -21.32 -11.60
CA GLU A 202 -9.47 -19.93 -11.90
C GLU A 202 -9.01 -19.15 -10.65
N CYS A 203 -9.58 -19.44 -9.49
CA CYS A 203 -9.17 -18.83 -8.22
C CYS A 203 -7.93 -19.49 -7.63
N GLN A 204 -7.72 -20.78 -7.89
CA GLN A 204 -6.47 -21.46 -7.51
C GLN A 204 -5.26 -20.87 -8.25
N ILE A 205 -5.42 -20.51 -9.53
CA ILE A 205 -4.36 -19.83 -10.30
C ILE A 205 -3.97 -18.51 -9.62
N GLU A 206 -4.94 -17.71 -9.18
CA GLU A 206 -4.68 -16.45 -8.49
C GLU A 206 -3.99 -16.64 -7.13
N LEU A 207 -4.37 -17.69 -6.39
CA LEU A 207 -3.68 -18.08 -5.16
C LEU A 207 -2.21 -18.45 -5.44
N GLN A 208 -1.95 -19.25 -6.48
CA GLN A 208 -0.57 -19.57 -6.87
C GLN A 208 0.23 -18.33 -7.29
N ARG A 209 -0.40 -17.37 -7.97
CA ARG A 209 0.22 -16.10 -8.34
C ARG A 209 0.65 -15.29 -7.12
N ASP A 210 -0.15 -15.28 -6.06
CA ASP A 210 0.20 -14.60 -4.81
C ASP A 210 1.35 -15.30 -4.07
N LEU A 211 1.42 -16.64 -4.13
CA LEU A 211 2.54 -17.42 -3.58
C LEU A 211 3.86 -17.17 -4.31
N ALA A 212 3.81 -16.84 -5.61
CA ALA A 212 4.99 -16.45 -6.38
C ALA A 212 5.55 -15.07 -5.98
N GLY A 213 4.81 -14.31 -5.15
CA GLY A 213 5.20 -13.00 -4.67
C GLY A 213 4.74 -11.86 -5.57
N PHE A 214 4.52 -10.71 -4.94
CA PHE A 214 4.04 -9.51 -5.60
C PHE A 214 4.67 -8.27 -4.97
N THR A 215 4.48 -7.12 -5.62
CA THR A 215 4.89 -5.80 -5.12
C THR A 215 3.71 -4.84 -5.14
N LEU A 216 3.95 -3.55 -4.97
CA LEU A 216 2.93 -2.52 -4.86
C LEU A 216 3.11 -1.50 -6.00
N PHE A 217 2.32 -1.65 -7.07
CA PHE A 217 2.35 -0.77 -8.23
C PHE A 217 2.01 0.68 -7.87
N GLY A 218 1.14 0.89 -6.88
CA GLY A 218 0.73 2.25 -6.46
C GLY A 218 1.91 3.18 -6.16
N TYR A 219 3.07 2.62 -5.78
CA TYR A 219 4.30 3.36 -5.52
C TYR A 219 5.17 3.65 -6.74
N LEU A 220 4.87 3.05 -7.88
CA LEU A 220 5.55 3.28 -9.15
C LEU A 220 4.69 4.12 -10.09
N ALA A 221 3.36 4.09 -9.91
CA ALA A 221 2.40 4.80 -10.75
C ALA A 221 2.71 6.30 -10.94
N TRP A 222 3.13 7.00 -9.87
CA TRP A 222 3.46 8.44 -9.92
C TRP A 222 4.77 8.75 -10.65
N ARG A 223 5.59 7.74 -10.94
CA ARG A 223 6.84 7.88 -11.71
C ARG A 223 6.61 7.82 -13.21
N ASN A 224 5.43 7.39 -13.64
CA ASN A 224 5.08 7.35 -15.05
C ASN A 224 5.04 8.76 -15.64
N PRO A 225 5.47 8.94 -16.90
CA PRO A 225 5.22 10.17 -17.63
C PRO A 225 3.73 10.37 -17.85
N LEU A 226 3.27 11.62 -17.82
CA LEU A 226 1.84 11.96 -17.90
C LEU A 226 1.16 11.42 -19.18
N ALA A 227 1.87 11.46 -20.31
CA ALA A 227 1.35 11.02 -21.61
C ALA A 227 1.43 9.51 -21.82
N LEU A 228 2.24 8.80 -21.02
CA LEU A 228 2.45 7.35 -21.14
C LEU A 228 2.86 6.92 -22.57
N ASP A 229 3.72 7.70 -23.21
CA ASP A 229 4.12 7.52 -24.63
C ASP A 229 5.64 7.49 -24.84
N SER A 230 6.42 7.63 -23.77
CA SER A 230 7.87 7.74 -23.80
C SER A 230 8.49 7.24 -22.49
N GLY A 231 9.80 7.00 -22.48
CA GLY A 231 10.52 6.66 -21.26
C GLY A 231 10.12 5.31 -20.65
N ILE A 232 10.10 5.24 -19.33
CA ILE A 232 9.77 4.02 -18.59
C ILE A 232 8.33 4.12 -18.12
N VAL A 233 7.49 3.18 -18.55
CA VAL A 233 6.10 3.06 -18.14
C VAL A 233 5.94 1.84 -17.25
N PHE A 234 5.58 2.07 -16.00
CA PHE A 234 5.16 1.03 -15.08
C PHE A 234 3.68 0.72 -15.30
N ALA A 235 3.32 -0.55 -15.25
CA ALA A 235 1.94 -1.02 -15.35
C ALA A 235 1.69 -2.18 -14.38
N ARG A 236 0.46 -2.31 -13.88
CA ARG A 236 0.04 -3.49 -13.13
C ARG A 236 0.06 -4.70 -14.06
N ASP A 237 0.63 -5.79 -13.58
CA ASP A 237 0.53 -7.09 -14.25
C ASP A 237 -0.87 -7.66 -13.98
N LEU A 238 -1.69 -7.68 -15.04
CA LEU A 238 -3.01 -8.31 -15.04
C LEU A 238 -3.00 -9.63 -15.83
N TYR A 239 -1.83 -10.22 -16.02
CA TYR A 239 -1.58 -11.49 -16.68
C TYR A 239 -2.22 -11.56 -18.07
N GLU A 240 -3.32 -12.30 -18.22
CA GLU A 240 -4.04 -12.52 -19.48
C GLU A 240 -4.42 -11.18 -20.16
N ARG A 241 -4.68 -10.14 -19.37
CA ARG A 241 -5.04 -8.80 -19.88
C ARG A 241 -3.84 -7.98 -20.36
N ASN A 242 -2.61 -8.41 -20.14
CA ASN A 242 -1.42 -7.68 -20.57
C ASN A 242 -1.28 -7.61 -22.09
N SER A 243 -1.91 -8.52 -22.83
CA SER A 243 -1.97 -8.47 -24.31
C SER A 243 -2.39 -7.10 -24.85
N ARG A 244 -3.38 -6.45 -24.22
CA ARG A 244 -3.84 -5.09 -24.59
C ARG A 244 -2.78 -4.02 -24.30
N LEU A 245 -2.03 -4.20 -23.22
CA LEU A 245 -0.94 -3.31 -22.83
C LEU A 245 0.23 -3.46 -23.80
N PHE A 246 0.61 -4.68 -24.15
CA PHE A 246 1.68 -4.95 -25.12
C PHE A 246 1.33 -4.42 -26.51
N ALA A 247 0.06 -4.52 -26.93
CA ALA A 247 -0.41 -3.92 -28.17
C ALA A 247 -0.30 -2.37 -28.19
N ARG A 248 -0.36 -1.70 -27.03
CA ARG A 248 -0.18 -0.24 -26.93
C ARG A 248 1.29 0.19 -27.05
N TYR A 249 2.23 -0.66 -26.66
CA TYR A 249 3.67 -0.35 -26.65
C TYR A 249 4.45 -1.27 -27.60
N PRO A 250 4.18 -1.23 -28.92
CA PRO A 250 4.88 -2.08 -29.87
C PRO A 250 6.37 -1.71 -29.91
N GLY A 251 7.24 -2.72 -29.88
CA GLY A 251 8.70 -2.54 -29.96
C GLY A 251 9.38 -2.11 -28.66
N TRP A 252 8.62 -1.87 -27.58
CA TRP A 252 9.19 -1.52 -26.29
C TRP A 252 9.77 -2.75 -25.59
N GLU A 253 10.86 -2.56 -24.85
CA GLU A 253 11.39 -3.62 -24.01
C GLU A 253 10.44 -3.92 -22.85
N ILE A 254 10.10 -5.20 -22.66
CA ILE A 254 9.23 -5.62 -21.57
C ILE A 254 10.08 -6.15 -20.42
N TRP A 255 9.88 -5.57 -19.25
CA TRP A 255 10.55 -5.93 -18.00
C TRP A 255 9.51 -6.27 -16.94
N ARG A 256 9.86 -7.16 -16.03
CA ARG A 256 9.04 -7.50 -14.87
C ARG A 256 9.76 -7.04 -13.62
N TYR A 257 9.08 -6.29 -12.77
CA TYR A 257 9.61 -5.85 -11.48
C TYR A 257 8.90 -6.58 -10.34
N ALA A 258 9.51 -7.66 -9.87
CA ALA A 258 8.90 -8.62 -8.95
C ALA A 258 9.94 -9.22 -7.99
N PRO A 259 9.52 -9.79 -6.83
CA PRO A 259 10.40 -10.64 -6.04
C PRO A 259 11.04 -11.74 -6.92
N PRO A 260 12.29 -12.14 -6.64
CA PRO A 260 12.97 -13.19 -7.39
C PRO A 260 12.26 -14.54 -7.19
N GLU A 261 12.37 -15.40 -8.19
CA GLU A 261 11.79 -16.74 -8.14
C GLU A 261 12.37 -17.53 -6.95
N GLY A 262 11.50 -18.23 -6.21
CA GLY A 262 11.88 -18.97 -5.01
C GLY A 262 11.99 -18.12 -3.73
N ASP A 263 11.92 -16.79 -3.82
CA ASP A 263 11.88 -15.89 -2.64
C ASP A 263 10.77 -14.83 -2.81
N PRO A 264 9.49 -15.20 -2.54
CA PRO A 264 8.35 -14.30 -2.73
C PRO A 264 8.33 -13.10 -1.78
N ASN A 265 9.13 -13.15 -0.70
CA ASN A 265 9.34 -12.05 0.24
C ASN A 265 10.65 -11.29 -0.04
N GLY A 266 11.33 -11.68 -1.11
CA GLY A 266 12.60 -11.15 -1.56
C GLY A 266 12.48 -9.71 -2.03
N ARG A 267 13.63 -9.07 -2.19
CA ARG A 267 13.69 -7.72 -2.74
C ARG A 267 13.31 -7.79 -4.22
N PRO A 268 12.36 -6.95 -4.69
CA PRO A 268 11.99 -6.99 -6.09
C PRO A 268 13.18 -6.63 -6.97
N VAL A 269 13.34 -7.37 -8.07
CA VAL A 269 14.39 -7.21 -9.07
C VAL A 269 13.76 -6.97 -10.43
N LEU A 270 14.52 -6.37 -11.34
CA LEU A 270 14.13 -6.25 -12.74
C LEU A 270 14.59 -7.47 -13.52
N THR A 271 13.63 -8.16 -14.12
CA THR A 271 13.90 -9.30 -15.00
C THR A 271 13.34 -9.00 -16.38
N ARG A 272 14.15 -9.17 -17.43
CA ARG A 272 13.69 -8.99 -18.80
C ARG A 272 12.69 -10.10 -19.13
N VAL A 273 11.53 -9.74 -19.66
CA VAL A 273 10.51 -10.69 -20.07
C VAL A 273 10.81 -11.12 -21.50
N GLY A 274 11.13 -12.41 -21.70
CA GLY A 274 11.40 -12.94 -23.03
C GLY A 274 10.17 -12.86 -23.94
N PRO A 275 10.35 -12.84 -25.28
CA PRO A 275 9.26 -12.66 -26.24
C PRO A 275 8.12 -13.70 -26.13
N GLY A 276 8.39 -14.89 -25.59
CA GLY A 276 7.37 -15.94 -25.40
C GLY A 276 6.39 -15.74 -24.23
N LEU A 277 6.72 -14.89 -23.25
CA LEU A 277 5.82 -14.54 -22.14
C LEU A 277 4.91 -13.35 -22.48
N ALA A 278 5.25 -12.57 -23.50
CA ALA A 278 4.41 -11.48 -24.00
C ALA A 278 3.20 -11.98 -24.83
N THR A 279 3.14 -13.27 -25.13
CA THR A 279 2.15 -13.91 -26.01
C THR A 279 1.31 -14.99 -25.34
N ALA A 280 1.50 -15.26 -24.04
CA ALA A 280 0.67 -16.24 -23.34
C ALA A 280 -0.74 -15.65 -23.13
N PRO A 281 -1.80 -16.31 -23.62
CA PRO A 281 -3.19 -15.84 -23.51
C PRO A 281 -3.67 -15.75 -22.06
#